data_AF-A0A9E5F074-F1
#
_entry.id   AF-A0A9E5F074-F1
#
_cell.length_a   1.000
_cell.length_b   1.000
_cell.length_c   1.000
_cell.angle_alpha   90.00
_cell.angle_beta   90.00
_cell.angle_gamma   90.00
#
_symmetry.space_group_name_H-M   'P 1'
#
loop_
_entity.id
_entity.type
_entity.pdbx_description
1 polymer ?
#
loop_
_entity_poly.entity_id
_entity_poly.type
_entity_poly.pdbx_seq_one_letter_code
_entity_poly.pdbx_strand_id
1 'polypeptide(L)'
;NQFLVPYGNDYFNAVHSLMLDSPLLGQKVLDVMGVLDWLKGNGFTEVHLTAKGWGTLPALFAAMLTPKIKQVTLKNALSSYKELACSECYDWPLSSMLPNVLDSFDLPECYAQLGGKLKLIDPSGAILNPVTK
;
A
#
# COMPACT_ATOMS: atom_id res chain seq x y z
N ASN A 1 -5.18 -19.12 -12.77
CA ASN A 1 -4.87 -18.13 -11.71
C ASN A 1 -3.40 -17.80 -11.72
N GLN A 2 -3.00 -16.73 -12.42
CA GLN A 2 -1.62 -16.25 -12.47
C GLN A 2 -1.62 -14.79 -12.00
N PHE A 3 -1.07 -14.52 -10.82
CA PHE A 3 -1.14 -13.21 -10.15
C PHE A 3 -0.24 -12.16 -10.79
N LEU A 4 0.95 -12.58 -11.24
CA LEU A 4 2.02 -11.70 -11.73
C LEU A 4 1.99 -11.45 -13.23
N VAL A 5 1.03 -12.03 -13.95
CA VAL A 5 0.95 -11.95 -15.41
C VAL A 5 0.03 -10.79 -15.78
N PRO A 6 0.33 -10.01 -16.85
CA PRO A 6 -0.60 -9.02 -17.38
C PRO A 6 -1.97 -9.64 -17.63
N TYR A 7 -3.04 -8.93 -17.24
CA TYR A 7 -4.41 -9.45 -17.29
C TYR A 7 -4.63 -10.74 -16.49
N GLY A 8 -3.84 -10.93 -15.44
CA GLY A 8 -4.02 -12.00 -14.45
C GLY A 8 -5.20 -11.75 -13.51
N ASN A 9 -5.33 -12.60 -12.48
CA ASN A 9 -6.43 -12.48 -11.53
C ASN A 9 -6.37 -11.19 -10.69
N ASP A 10 -5.18 -10.66 -10.39
CA ASP A 10 -5.04 -9.38 -9.68
C ASP A 10 -5.67 -8.23 -10.49
N TYR A 11 -5.38 -8.18 -11.79
CA TYR A 11 -5.94 -7.18 -12.70
C TYR A 11 -7.47 -7.29 -12.76
N PHE A 12 -8.02 -8.49 -12.99
CA PHE A 12 -9.46 -8.65 -13.06
C PHE A 12 -10.13 -8.29 -11.74
N ASN A 13 -9.59 -8.70 -10.60
CA ASN A 13 -10.14 -8.33 -9.30
C ASN A 13 -10.11 -6.81 -9.08
N ALA A 14 -9.02 -6.15 -9.46
CA ALA A 14 -8.89 -4.70 -9.35
C ALA A 14 -9.91 -3.96 -10.23
N VAL A 15 -10.07 -4.36 -11.50
CA VAL A 15 -11.04 -3.75 -12.41
C VAL A 15 -12.48 -3.93 -11.92
N HIS A 16 -12.87 -5.13 -11.51
CA HIS A 16 -14.22 -5.36 -10.95
C HIS A 16 -14.45 -4.54 -9.68
N SER A 17 -13.43 -4.43 -8.82
CA SER A 17 -13.49 -3.62 -7.61
C SER A 17 -13.71 -2.13 -7.91
N LEU A 18 -13.09 -1.62 -8.98
CA LEU A 18 -13.33 -0.25 -9.46
C LEU A 18 -14.75 -0.07 -10.02
N MET A 19 -15.29 -1.05 -10.76
CA MET A 19 -16.67 -1.01 -11.26
C MET A 19 -17.72 -1.01 -10.14
N LEU A 20 -17.35 -1.44 -8.93
CA LEU A 20 -18.20 -1.48 -7.74
C LEU A 20 -17.95 -0.29 -6.80
N ASP A 21 -17.22 0.74 -7.24
CA ASP A 21 -16.82 1.90 -6.44
C ASP A 21 -16.12 1.53 -5.12
N SER A 22 -15.45 0.38 -5.09
CA SER A 22 -14.78 -0.16 -3.91
C SER A 22 -13.37 -0.63 -4.27
N PRO A 23 -12.39 0.29 -4.43
CA PRO A 23 -11.06 -0.05 -4.91
C PRO A 23 -10.40 -1.16 -4.09
N LEU A 24 -9.74 -2.10 -4.78
CA LEU A 24 -9.17 -3.29 -4.15
C LEU A 24 -8.11 -2.95 -3.09
N LEU A 25 -7.40 -1.83 -3.23
CA LEU A 25 -6.48 -1.35 -2.21
C LEU A 25 -7.21 -1.04 -0.89
N GLY A 26 -8.37 -0.38 -0.94
CA GLY A 26 -9.18 -0.10 0.25
C GLY A 26 -9.65 -1.39 0.93
N GLN A 27 -10.05 -2.39 0.15
CA GLN A 27 -10.42 -3.71 0.68
C GLN A 27 -9.23 -4.40 1.37
N LYS A 28 -8.02 -4.37 0.77
CA LYS A 28 -6.79 -4.89 1.40
C LYS A 28 -6.46 -4.17 2.72
N VAL A 29 -6.73 -2.86 2.82
CA VAL A 29 -6.58 -2.10 4.07
C VAL A 29 -7.56 -2.59 5.13
N LEU A 30 -8.82 -2.85 4.75
CA LEU A 30 -9.82 -3.42 5.65
C LEU A 30 -9.39 -4.80 6.16
N ASP A 31 -8.83 -5.65 5.32
CA ASP A 31 -8.30 -6.96 5.74
C ASP A 31 -7.20 -6.81 6.81
N VAL A 32 -6.25 -5.90 6.60
CA VAL A 32 -5.19 -5.61 7.59
C VAL A 32 -5.81 -5.12 8.90
N MET A 33 -6.77 -4.19 8.84
CA MET A 33 -7.44 -3.69 10.05
C MET A 33 -8.24 -4.77 10.78
N GLY A 34 -8.90 -5.69 10.06
CA GLY A 34 -9.60 -6.83 10.64
C GLY A 34 -8.66 -7.76 11.41
N VAL A 35 -7.48 -8.04 10.87
CA VAL A 35 -6.45 -8.82 11.59
C VAL A 35 -5.98 -8.08 12.85
N LEU A 36 -5.80 -6.76 12.79
CA LEU A 36 -5.43 -5.95 13.96
C LEU A 36 -6.52 -5.98 15.05
N ASP A 37 -7.79 -5.95 14.66
CA ASP A 37 -8.90 -6.10 15.58
C ASP A 37 -8.95 -7.48 16.23
N TRP A 38 -8.71 -8.52 15.44
CA TRP A 38 -8.60 -9.88 15.96
C TRP A 38 -7.43 -10.01 16.95
N LEU A 39 -6.24 -9.49 16.62
CA LEU A 39 -5.08 -9.50 17.53
C LEU A 39 -5.41 -8.79 18.85
N LYS A 40 -6.02 -7.61 18.78
CA LYS A 40 -6.43 -6.87 19.98
C LYS A 40 -7.44 -7.65 20.82
N GLY A 41 -8.42 -8.29 20.18
CA GLY A 41 -9.41 -9.15 20.85
C GLY A 41 -8.79 -10.35 21.57
N ASN A 42 -7.62 -10.81 21.12
CA ASN A 42 -6.84 -11.88 21.75
C ASN A 42 -5.79 -11.37 22.76
N GLY A 43 -5.83 -10.08 23.13
CA GLY A 43 -4.97 -9.51 24.16
C GLY A 43 -3.59 -9.02 23.69
N PHE A 44 -3.32 -9.03 22.38
CA PHE A 44 -2.10 -8.44 21.83
C PHE A 44 -2.19 -6.91 21.82
N THR A 45 -1.31 -6.24 22.56
CA THR A 45 -1.36 -4.78 22.77
C THR A 45 -0.27 -4.00 22.02
N GLU A 46 0.80 -4.68 21.61
CA GLU A 46 1.93 -4.09 20.89
C GLU A 46 2.11 -4.76 19.54
N VAL A 47 1.69 -4.08 18.48
CA VAL A 47 1.76 -4.59 17.10
C VAL A 47 2.74 -3.77 16.28
N HIS A 48 3.77 -4.43 15.76
CA HIS A 48 4.74 -3.87 14.83
C HIS A 48 4.46 -4.45 13.44
N LEU A 49 4.06 -3.59 12.50
CA LEU A 49 3.70 -4.00 11.15
C LEU A 49 4.91 -3.92 10.23
N THR A 50 5.18 -4.97 9.46
CA THR A 50 6.22 -4.96 8.43
C THR A 50 5.63 -5.32 7.08
N ALA A 51 6.06 -4.63 6.03
CA ALA A 51 5.56 -4.86 4.67
C ALA A 51 6.64 -4.60 3.62
N LYS A 52 6.51 -5.24 2.46
CA LYS A 52 7.45 -5.15 1.35
C LYS A 52 6.72 -4.96 0.01
N GLY A 53 7.27 -4.11 -0.87
CA GLY A 53 6.76 -3.91 -2.23
C GLY A 53 5.28 -3.50 -2.23
N TRP A 54 4.45 -4.18 -3.01
CA TRP A 54 3.01 -3.89 -3.13
C TRP A 54 2.24 -3.93 -1.80
N GLY A 55 2.69 -4.72 -0.82
CA GLY A 55 2.06 -4.80 0.50
C GLY A 55 2.28 -3.56 1.36
N THR A 56 3.19 -2.66 0.97
CA THR A 56 3.49 -1.45 1.74
C THR A 56 2.35 -0.43 1.73
N LEU A 57 1.55 -0.36 0.67
CA LEU A 57 0.43 0.58 0.58
C LEU A 57 -0.72 0.20 1.54
N PRO A 58 -1.22 -1.05 1.57
CA PRO A 58 -2.18 -1.46 2.59
C PRO A 58 -1.67 -1.22 4.02
N ALA A 59 -0.39 -1.52 4.27
CA ALA A 59 0.22 -1.33 5.58
C ALA A 59 0.33 0.14 5.99
N LEU A 60 0.71 1.02 5.05
CA LEU A 60 0.76 2.46 5.24
C LEU A 60 -0.61 3.02 5.61
N PHE A 61 -1.63 2.73 4.80
CA PHE A 61 -2.97 3.26 5.03
C PHE A 61 -3.61 2.70 6.31
N ALA A 62 -3.39 1.42 6.62
CA ALA A 62 -3.80 0.88 7.92
C ALA A 62 -3.10 1.64 9.07
N ALA A 63 -1.80 1.91 8.98
CA ALA A 63 -1.06 2.66 10.00
C ALA A 63 -1.55 4.11 10.20
N MET A 64 -2.08 4.72 9.13
CA MET A 64 -2.69 6.05 9.14
C MET A 64 -4.10 6.05 9.76
N LEU A 65 -4.89 5.01 9.48
CA LEU A 65 -6.30 4.92 9.88
C LEU A 65 -6.50 4.37 11.30
N THR A 66 -5.51 3.68 11.88
CA THR A 66 -5.65 3.10 13.21
C THR A 66 -4.44 3.32 14.14
N PRO A 67 -4.68 3.68 15.41
CA PRO A 67 -3.63 3.80 16.42
C PRO A 67 -3.15 2.44 16.95
N LYS A 68 -3.75 1.31 16.53
CA LYS A 68 -3.41 -0.06 17.01
C LYS A 68 -1.99 -0.49 16.63
N ILE A 69 -1.44 0.07 15.56
CA ILE A 69 -0.05 -0.20 15.12
C ILE A 69 0.89 0.73 15.91
N LYS A 70 1.93 0.18 16.54
CA LYS A 70 2.93 0.94 17.31
C LYS A 70 4.13 1.37 16.48
N GLN A 71 4.54 0.53 15.54
CA GLN A 71 5.62 0.80 14.61
C GLN A 71 5.26 0.19 13.26
N VAL A 72 5.63 0.85 12.17
CA VAL A 72 5.50 0.32 10.82
C VAL A 72 6.83 0.39 10.09
N THR A 73 7.27 -0.73 9.51
CA THR A 73 8.47 -0.81 8.67
C THR A 73 8.08 -1.17 7.25
N LEU A 74 8.38 -0.30 6.30
CA LEU A 74 8.06 -0.50 4.89
C LEU A 74 9.36 -0.62 4.09
N LYS A 75 9.51 -1.72 3.38
CA LYS A 75 10.64 -1.96 2.48
C LYS A 75 10.20 -1.88 1.02
N ASN A 76 10.93 -1.16 0.16
CA ASN A 76 10.55 -0.99 -1.25
C ASN A 76 9.13 -0.42 -1.39
N ALA A 77 8.82 0.59 -0.58
CA ALA A 77 7.56 1.33 -0.63
C ALA A 77 7.54 2.32 -1.80
N LEU A 78 6.38 2.55 -2.41
CA LEU A 78 6.23 3.54 -3.47
C LEU A 78 6.57 4.93 -2.94
N SER A 79 7.50 5.64 -3.56
CA SER A 79 7.90 6.98 -3.14
C SER A 79 6.76 8.00 -3.22
N SER A 80 6.00 7.99 -4.32
CA SER A 80 4.98 9.00 -4.63
C SER A 80 4.02 8.49 -5.71
N TYR A 81 2.72 8.73 -5.52
CA TYR A 81 1.71 8.57 -6.56
C TYR A 81 1.88 9.59 -7.69
N LYS A 82 2.34 10.81 -7.38
CA LYS A 82 2.61 11.83 -8.41
C LYS A 82 3.75 11.40 -9.32
N GLU A 83 4.86 10.93 -8.75
CA GLU A 83 5.99 10.39 -9.53
C GLU A 83 5.51 9.22 -10.43
N LEU A 84 4.73 8.30 -9.86
CA LEU A 84 4.15 7.18 -10.60
C LEU A 84 3.27 7.64 -11.77
N ALA A 85 2.38 8.62 -11.54
CA ALA A 85 1.48 9.16 -12.55
C ALA A 85 2.20 9.93 -13.67
N CYS A 86 3.37 10.49 -13.38
CA CYS A 86 4.22 11.14 -14.37
C CYS A 86 5.18 10.19 -15.10
N SER A 87 5.27 8.93 -14.71
CA SER A 87 6.14 7.94 -15.34
C SER A 87 5.48 7.32 -16.57
N GLU A 88 6.24 7.17 -17.66
CA GLU A 88 5.78 6.49 -18.88
C GLU A 88 5.52 5.00 -18.65
N CYS A 89 6.35 4.37 -17.81
CA CYS A 89 6.26 2.96 -17.45
C CYS A 89 6.29 2.78 -15.93
N TYR A 90 5.59 1.79 -15.41
CA TYR A 90 5.61 1.43 -14.00
C TYR A 90 5.32 -0.06 -13.74
N ASP A 91 5.84 -0.57 -12.62
CA ASP A 91 5.69 -1.98 -12.20
C ASP A 91 4.60 -2.18 -11.14
N TRP A 92 3.94 -1.11 -10.71
CA TRP A 92 2.90 -1.16 -9.68
C TRP A 92 1.56 -1.61 -10.26
N PRO A 93 0.91 -2.64 -9.69
CA PRO A 93 -0.32 -3.19 -10.25
C PRO A 93 -1.51 -2.26 -10.02
N LEU A 94 -2.53 -2.37 -10.86
CA LEU A 94 -3.78 -1.61 -10.71
C LEU A 94 -4.42 -1.79 -9.32
N SER A 95 -4.22 -2.94 -8.68
CA SER A 95 -4.71 -3.23 -7.33
C SER A 95 -4.03 -2.41 -6.21
N SER A 96 -3.02 -1.61 -6.55
CA SER A 96 -2.34 -0.64 -5.68
C SER A 96 -2.80 0.81 -5.92
N MET A 97 -3.70 1.03 -6.88
CA MET A 97 -4.16 2.38 -7.26
C MET A 97 -5.41 2.78 -6.48
N LEU A 98 -5.48 4.07 -6.15
CA LEU A 98 -6.66 4.71 -5.58
C LEU A 98 -7.15 5.79 -6.57
N PRO A 99 -8.41 5.72 -7.03
CA PRO A 99 -8.99 6.76 -7.88
C PRO A 99 -8.90 8.13 -7.20
N ASN A 100 -8.50 9.15 -7.96
CA ASN A 100 -8.49 10.56 -7.55
C ASN A 100 -7.64 10.86 -6.29
N VAL A 101 -6.69 9.99 -5.93
CA VAL A 101 -5.90 10.17 -4.69
C VAL A 101 -5.14 11.50 -4.66
N LEU A 102 -4.59 11.91 -5.81
CA LEU A 102 -3.81 13.14 -5.96
C LEU A 102 -4.64 14.43 -5.86
N ASP A 103 -5.98 14.34 -5.92
CA ASP A 103 -6.86 15.48 -5.61
C ASP A 103 -6.91 15.77 -4.11
N SER A 104 -6.48 14.81 -3.28
CA SER A 104 -6.52 14.89 -1.82
C SER A 104 -5.14 14.89 -1.18
N PHE A 105 -4.24 13.98 -1.55
CA PHE A 105 -2.91 13.83 -0.95
C PHE A 105 -1.95 13.00 -1.83
N ASP A 106 -0.67 12.99 -1.45
CA ASP A 106 0.33 12.04 -1.97
C ASP A 106 0.99 11.26 -0.80
N LEU A 107 1.79 10.24 -1.13
CA LEU A 107 2.44 9.35 -0.17
C LEU A 107 3.50 10.06 0.72
N PRO A 108 4.28 11.05 0.22
CA PRO A 108 5.21 11.79 1.07
C PRO A 108 4.53 12.47 2.26
N GLU A 109 3.34 13.03 2.09
CA GLU A 109 2.54 13.61 3.18
C GLU A 109 2.12 12.54 4.19
N CYS A 110 1.72 11.36 3.73
CA CYS A 110 1.41 10.21 4.59
C CYS A 110 2.62 9.77 5.41
N TYR A 111 3.80 9.68 4.77
CA TYR A 111 5.04 9.32 5.44
C TYR A 111 5.44 10.35 6.50
N ALA A 112 5.32 11.64 6.17
CA ALA A 112 5.59 12.72 7.11
C ALA A 112 4.64 12.67 8.33
N GLN A 113 3.35 12.39 8.11
CA GLN A 113 2.36 12.31 9.19
C GLN A 113 2.63 11.16 10.17
N LEU A 114 3.14 10.02 9.71
CA LEU A 114 3.51 8.92 10.62
C LEU A 114 4.77 9.22 11.43
N GLY A 115 5.67 10.08 10.94
CA GLY A 115 6.85 10.54 11.65
C GLY A 115 7.66 9.39 12.28
N GLY A 116 7.98 9.49 13.57
CA GLY A 116 8.80 8.51 14.29
C GLY A 116 8.21 7.09 14.39
N LYS A 117 6.94 6.89 14.04
CA LYS A 117 6.30 5.55 13.96
C LYS A 117 6.75 4.77 12.73
N LEU A 118 7.22 5.45 11.69
CA LEU A 118 7.55 4.87 10.40
C LEU A 118 9.06 4.63 10.24
N LYS A 119 9.42 3.46 9.71
CA LYS A 119 10.75 3.16 9.19
C LYS A 119 10.64 2.80 7.71
N LEU A 120 11.20 3.65 6.84
CA LEU A 120 11.33 3.38 5.41
C LEU A 120 12.69 2.74 5.12
N ILE A 121 12.70 1.69 4.30
CA ILE A 121 13.91 0.99 3.86
C ILE A 121 13.85 0.89 2.33
N ASP A 122 14.85 1.43 1.65
CA ASP A 122 15.00 1.35 0.19
C ASP A 122 13.70 1.68 -0.58
N PRO A 123 13.08 2.86 -0.40
CA PRO A 123 11.87 3.22 -1.14
C PRO A 123 12.10 3.12 -2.65
N SER A 124 11.06 2.70 -3.38
CA SER A 124 11.08 2.45 -4.81
C SER A 124 10.26 3.50 -5.54
N GLY A 125 10.72 3.92 -6.72
CA GLY A 125 9.94 4.76 -7.63
C GLY A 125 8.90 3.96 -8.41
N ALA A 126 8.59 4.44 -9.61
CA ALA A 126 7.66 3.78 -10.52
C ALA A 126 8.10 2.36 -10.95
N ILE A 127 9.41 2.11 -11.02
CA ILE A 127 10.03 0.84 -11.39
C ILE A 127 10.61 0.17 -10.14
N LEU A 128 10.23 -1.09 -9.89
CA LEU A 128 10.60 -1.82 -8.67
C LEU A 128 12.01 -2.40 -8.74
N ASN A 129 12.46 -2.75 -9.94
CA ASN A 129 13.82 -3.19 -10.21
C ASN A 129 14.41 -2.25 -11.26
N PRO A 130 15.06 -1.12 -10.88
CA PRO A 130 15.78 -0.35 -11.87
C PRO A 130 16.80 -1.27 -12.53
N VAL A 131 16.75 -1.38 -13.87
CA VAL A 131 17.77 -2.10 -14.63
C VAL A 131 19.10 -1.44 -14.26
N THR A 132 19.94 -2.14 -13.49
CA THR A 132 21.35 -1.77 -13.35
C THR A 132 21.92 -1.74 -14.77
N LYS A 133 22.19 -0.53 -15.26
CA LYS A 133 23.05 -0.35 -16.42
C LYS A 133 24.46 -0.84 -16.10
#